data_AF-A0A0M2V3Z0-F1
#
_entry.id   AF-A0A0M2V3Z0-F1
#
_cell.length_a   1.000
_cell.length_b   1.000
_cell.length_c   1.000
_cell.angle_alpha   90.00
_cell.angle_beta   90.00
_cell.angle_gamma   90.00
#
_symmetry.space_group_name_H-M   'P 1'
#
loop_
_entity.id
_entity.type
_entity.pdbx_description
1 polymer ?
#
loop_
_entity_poly.entity_id
_entity_poly.type
_entity_poly.pdbx_seq_one_letter_code
_entity_poly.pdbx_strand_id
1 'polypeptide(L)'
;MIIIIRCFCLLFFLGLSQAASAAVFKCTAEDGNVVFQGSPCVSGTEARIDMLFGEQAVKEPTAILSGSWCELGTSKVLDGTVYRDESLSKTWVFAEHQMTQHIQQGQRQDIFNYNIRQRMGNFVIDHPAFGSGQVSWHVRRYTEQELVIAAYGNFTHLTAGECDVAIVSAKN
;
A
#
# COMPACT_ATOMS: atom_id res chain seq x y z
N MET A 1 -1.83 -46.97 -29.19
CA MET A 1 -0.96 -45.83 -29.54
C MET A 1 -1.70 -44.51 -29.82
N ILE A 2 -2.91 -44.53 -30.39
CA ILE A 2 -3.66 -43.28 -30.74
C ILE A 2 -4.11 -42.46 -29.52
N ILE A 3 -4.39 -43.11 -28.38
CA ILE A 3 -4.88 -42.44 -27.17
C ILE A 3 -3.79 -41.61 -26.47
N ILE A 4 -2.54 -42.08 -26.49
CA ILE A 4 -1.40 -41.37 -25.85
C ILE A 4 -1.07 -40.07 -26.58
N ILE A 5 -1.24 -40.05 -27.91
CA ILE A 5 -1.02 -38.85 -28.75
C ILE A 5 -2.08 -37.78 -28.44
N ARG A 6 -3.34 -38.17 -28.19
CA ARG A 6 -4.41 -37.23 -27.84
C ARG A 6 -4.20 -36.56 -26.48
N CYS A 7 -3.69 -37.28 -25.48
CA CYS A 7 -3.34 -36.68 -24.19
C CYS A 7 -2.18 -35.69 -24.29
N PHE A 8 -1.20 -35.95 -25.17
CA PHE A 8 -0.07 -35.04 -25.38
C PHE A 8 -0.48 -33.72 -26.05
N CYS A 9 -1.45 -33.75 -26.98
CA CYS A 9 -1.98 -32.53 -27.60
C CYS A 9 -2.79 -31.66 -26.62
N LEU A 10 -3.52 -32.27 -25.67
CA LEU A 10 -4.31 -31.53 -24.68
C LEU A 10 -3.44 -30.83 -23.63
N LEU A 11 -2.30 -31.42 -23.26
CA LEU A 11 -1.35 -30.81 -22.33
C LEU A 11 -0.60 -29.61 -22.94
N PHE A 12 -0.37 -29.59 -24.25
CA PHE A 12 0.32 -28.48 -24.91
C PHE A 12 -0.53 -27.19 -24.98
N PHE A 13 -1.87 -27.31 -25.03
CA PHE A 13 -2.78 -26.16 -25.06
C PHE A 13 -2.96 -25.46 -23.71
N LEU A 14 -2.62 -26.11 -22.59
CA LEU A 14 -2.72 -25.51 -21.25
C LEU A 14 -1.49 -24.67 -20.87
N GLY A 15 -0.41 -24.72 -21.66
CA GLY A 15 0.87 -24.04 -21.36
C GLY A 15 1.02 -22.63 -21.94
N LEU A 16 0.04 -22.15 -22.71
CA LEU A 16 0.08 -20.82 -23.36
C LEU A 16 -0.93 -19.88 -22.70
N SER A 17 -0.81 -19.67 -21.39
CA SER A 17 -1.40 -18.48 -20.76
C SER A 17 -0.61 -17.26 -21.27
N GLN A 18 -1.14 -16.58 -22.29
CA GLN A 18 -0.67 -15.26 -22.68
C GLN A 18 -0.77 -14.35 -21.46
N ALA A 19 0.35 -13.82 -20.99
CA ALA A 19 0.36 -12.75 -20.02
C ALA A 19 -0.46 -11.60 -20.62
N ALA A 20 -1.64 -11.36 -20.06
CA ALA A 20 -2.49 -10.26 -20.49
C ALA A 20 -1.80 -8.94 -20.13
N SER A 21 -1.05 -8.37 -21.07
CA SER A 21 -0.47 -7.03 -20.90
C SER A 21 -1.60 -6.02 -21.07
N ALA A 22 -2.14 -5.53 -19.96
CA ALA A 22 -3.06 -4.38 -20.01
C ALA A 22 -2.23 -3.11 -20.20
N ALA A 23 -2.25 -2.55 -21.41
CA ALA A 23 -1.69 -1.21 -21.67
C ALA A 23 -2.72 -0.16 -21.21
N VAL A 24 -2.34 0.71 -20.28
CA VAL A 24 -3.15 1.87 -19.90
C VAL A 24 -2.52 3.12 -20.47
N PHE A 25 -3.35 3.96 -21.07
CA PHE A 25 -2.97 5.21 -21.70
C PHE A 25 -3.50 6.35 -20.85
N LYS A 26 -2.63 7.30 -20.50
CA LYS A 26 -3.03 8.58 -19.92
C LYS A 26 -3.28 9.55 -21.06
N CYS A 27 -4.51 10.04 -21.16
CA CYS A 27 -4.95 11.00 -22.16
C CYS A 27 -5.21 12.34 -21.49
N THR A 28 -4.51 13.38 -21.94
CA THR A 28 -4.72 14.76 -21.47
C THR A 28 -5.36 15.57 -22.59
N ALA A 29 -6.59 16.04 -22.37
CA ALA A 29 -7.32 16.89 -23.31
C ALA A 29 -6.81 18.34 -23.25
N GLU A 30 -7.17 19.16 -24.25
CA GLU A 30 -6.71 20.56 -24.37
C GLU A 30 -7.18 21.46 -23.23
N ASP A 31 -8.30 21.10 -22.58
CA ASP A 31 -8.83 21.78 -21.39
C ASP A 31 -8.13 21.36 -20.08
N GLY A 32 -7.12 20.48 -20.16
CA GLY A 32 -6.37 19.97 -19.03
C GLY A 32 -7.00 18.76 -18.34
N ASN A 33 -8.14 18.25 -18.81
CA ASN A 33 -8.76 17.05 -18.25
C ASN A 33 -7.90 15.80 -18.54
N VAL A 34 -7.70 14.97 -17.52
CA VAL A 34 -6.91 13.75 -17.60
C VAL A 34 -7.81 12.52 -17.43
N VAL A 35 -7.73 11.61 -18.39
CA VAL A 35 -8.46 10.33 -18.38
C VAL A 35 -7.47 9.17 -18.58
N PHE A 36 -7.70 8.05 -17.90
CA PHE A 36 -6.95 6.81 -18.08
C PHE A 36 -7.84 5.78 -18.77
N GLN A 37 -7.35 5.18 -19.86
CA GLN A 37 -8.12 4.24 -20.67
C GLN A 37 -7.26 3.08 -21.19
N GLY A 38 -7.89 1.94 -21.46
CA GLY A 38 -7.22 0.72 -21.95
C GLY A 38 -6.89 0.72 -23.46
N SER A 39 -7.09 1.86 -24.14
CA SER A 39 -6.86 2.05 -25.57
C SER A 39 -6.11 3.36 -25.83
N PRO A 40 -5.37 3.48 -26.94
CA PRO A 40 -4.68 4.73 -27.31
C PRO A 40 -5.60 5.95 -27.29
N CYS A 41 -5.04 7.12 -27.01
CA CYS A 41 -5.80 8.36 -26.92
C CYS A 41 -6.39 8.71 -28.29
N VAL A 42 -7.70 8.98 -28.33
CA VAL A 42 -8.39 9.39 -29.56
C VAL A 42 -7.93 10.79 -29.98
N SER A 43 -7.59 11.65 -29.01
CA SER A 43 -7.09 13.01 -29.21
C SER A 43 -6.34 13.48 -27.95
N GLY A 44 -5.44 14.47 -28.09
CA GLY A 44 -4.67 15.04 -26.98
C GLY A 44 -3.29 14.40 -26.78
N THR A 45 -2.62 14.75 -25.68
CA THR A 45 -1.27 14.22 -25.38
C THR A 45 -1.37 12.84 -24.76
N GLU A 46 -0.76 11.85 -25.42
CA GLU A 46 -0.71 10.46 -24.99
C GLU A 46 0.56 10.17 -24.17
N ALA A 47 0.40 9.50 -23.03
CA ALA A 47 1.48 8.80 -22.36
C ALA A 47 1.06 7.35 -22.10
N ARG A 48 1.77 6.39 -22.72
CA ARG A 48 1.58 4.97 -22.46
C ARG A 48 2.19 4.61 -21.11
N ILE A 49 1.40 3.98 -20.26
CA ILE A 49 1.82 3.45 -18.97
C ILE A 49 1.92 1.94 -19.11
N ASP A 50 3.16 1.45 -19.21
CA ASP A 50 3.42 0.02 -19.10
C ASP A 50 3.24 -0.40 -17.65
N MET A 51 2.05 -0.89 -17.31
CA MET A 51 1.78 -1.50 -16.01
C MET A 51 2.41 -2.88 -16.00
N LEU A 52 3.66 -2.95 -15.54
CA LEU A 52 4.26 -4.22 -15.13
C LEU A 52 3.54 -4.68 -13.86
N PHE A 53 2.46 -5.46 -14.03
CA PHE A 53 1.93 -6.28 -12.94
C PHE A 53 2.95 -7.38 -12.66
N GLY A 54 3.99 -7.06 -11.88
CA GLY A 54 4.73 -8.11 -11.20
C GLY A 54 3.73 -8.85 -10.33
N GLU A 55 3.47 -10.12 -10.62
CA GLU A 55 2.87 -11.05 -9.67
C GLU A 55 3.78 -11.08 -8.44
N GLN A 56 3.56 -10.15 -7.52
CA GLN A 56 4.00 -10.33 -6.15
C GLN A 56 3.15 -11.46 -5.61
N ALA A 57 3.80 -12.58 -5.27
CA ALA A 57 3.17 -13.68 -4.57
C ALA A 57 2.31 -13.12 -3.44
N VAL A 58 0.99 -13.24 -3.61
CA VAL A 58 0.00 -12.76 -2.65
C VAL A 58 0.17 -13.63 -1.41
N LYS A 59 0.94 -13.15 -0.44
CA LYS A 59 0.87 -13.68 0.93
C LYS A 59 -0.56 -13.44 1.43
N GLU A 60 -1.08 -14.46 2.08
CA GLU A 60 -2.44 -14.66 2.59
C GLU A 60 -3.19 -13.41 3.08
N PRO A 61 -4.53 -13.44 3.04
CA PRO A 61 -5.37 -12.30 3.39
C PRO A 61 -4.98 -11.73 4.74
N THR A 62 -4.50 -10.50 4.69
CA THR A 62 -4.06 -9.76 5.86
C THR A 62 -5.29 -9.35 6.67
N ALA A 63 -5.26 -9.62 7.97
CA ALA A 63 -6.40 -9.39 8.86
C ALA A 63 -6.81 -7.90 8.89
N ILE A 64 -8.04 -7.65 9.36
CA ILE A 64 -8.49 -6.30 9.71
C ILE A 64 -7.54 -5.77 10.78
N LEU A 65 -6.96 -4.60 10.54
CA LEU A 65 -6.04 -3.97 11.47
C LEU A 65 -6.79 -3.57 12.74
N SER A 66 -6.19 -3.90 13.88
CA SER A 66 -6.70 -3.53 15.19
C SER A 66 -5.56 -3.25 16.17
N GLY A 67 -5.84 -2.43 17.17
CA GLY A 67 -4.90 -2.15 18.27
C GLY A 67 -3.91 -1.03 17.95
N SER A 68 -2.94 -0.85 18.85
CA SER A 68 -1.94 0.22 18.80
C SER A 68 -0.67 -0.26 18.10
N TRP A 69 -0.09 0.65 17.30
CA TRP A 69 1.11 0.42 16.51
C TRP A 69 2.02 1.64 16.57
N CYS A 70 3.27 1.47 16.97
CA CYS A 70 4.26 2.54 17.00
C CYS A 70 4.99 2.64 15.67
N GLU A 71 5.02 3.82 15.07
CA GLU A 71 5.81 4.10 13.86
C GLU A 71 7.30 4.08 14.18
N LEU A 72 8.02 3.16 13.53
CA LEU A 72 9.48 3.07 13.59
C LEU A 72 10.15 4.01 12.58
N GLY A 73 9.47 4.31 11.48
CA GLY A 73 9.96 5.19 10.43
C GLY A 73 9.42 4.84 9.06
N THR A 74 10.06 5.38 8.02
CA THR A 74 9.65 5.14 6.63
C THR A 74 10.81 4.69 5.75
N SER A 75 10.53 3.90 4.71
CA SER A 75 11.49 3.53 3.67
C SER A 75 10.94 3.80 2.28
N LYS A 76 11.85 3.97 1.30
CA LYS A 76 11.50 4.16 -0.12
C LYS A 76 11.22 2.84 -0.85
N VAL A 77 11.81 1.76 -0.37
CA VAL A 77 11.67 0.40 -0.92
C VAL A 77 11.26 -0.52 0.21
N LEU A 78 10.41 -1.51 -0.10
CA LEU A 78 10.07 -2.58 0.83
C LEU A 78 11.35 -3.27 1.31
N ASP A 79 11.51 -3.45 2.62
CA ASP A 79 12.72 -4.00 3.25
C ASP A 79 14.02 -3.19 3.04
N GLY A 80 13.89 -1.95 2.57
CA GLY A 80 15.00 -1.00 2.50
C GLY A 80 15.32 -0.36 3.85
N THR A 81 16.32 0.51 3.86
CA THR A 81 16.71 1.30 5.04
C THR A 81 15.51 2.10 5.56
N VAL A 82 15.21 1.92 6.85
CA VAL A 82 14.17 2.66 7.56
C VAL A 82 14.77 3.95 8.11
N TYR A 83 14.18 5.07 7.73
CA TYR A 83 14.53 6.40 8.22
C TYR A 83 13.55 6.81 9.31
N ARG A 84 14.09 7.10 10.49
CA ARG A 84 13.32 7.52 11.66
C ARG A 84 13.54 9.00 11.93
N ASP A 85 12.47 9.71 12.24
CA ASP A 85 12.55 11.04 12.86
C ASP A 85 12.60 10.85 14.38
N GLU A 86 13.74 11.11 15.00
CA GLU A 86 13.91 10.95 16.45
C GLU A 86 13.21 12.04 17.27
N SER A 87 12.80 13.14 16.63
CA SER A 87 12.10 14.24 17.30
C SER A 87 10.59 14.03 17.40
N LEU A 88 10.08 13.01 16.71
CA LEU A 88 8.67 12.80 16.47
C LEU A 88 8.31 11.33 16.74
N SER A 89 7.41 11.08 17.69
CA SER A 89 6.80 9.77 17.85
C SER A 89 5.37 9.78 17.30
N LYS A 90 4.98 8.70 16.64
CA LYS A 90 3.63 8.51 16.13
C LYS A 90 3.08 7.14 16.50
N THR A 91 2.07 7.12 17.34
CA THR A 91 1.28 5.91 17.61
C THR A 91 0.04 5.92 16.73
N TRP A 92 -0.17 4.83 16.01
CA TRP A 92 -1.33 4.59 15.17
C TRP A 92 -2.24 3.59 15.87
N VAL A 93 -3.49 3.95 16.13
CA VAL A 93 -4.48 3.09 16.75
C VAL A 93 -5.53 2.74 15.71
N PHE A 94 -5.63 1.47 15.36
CA PHE A 94 -6.63 0.97 14.41
C PHE A 94 -7.82 0.37 15.13
N ALA A 95 -9.00 0.74 14.67
CA ALA A 95 -10.28 0.11 14.96
C ALA A 95 -11.01 -0.20 13.65
N GLU A 96 -12.12 -0.93 13.71
CA GLU A 96 -12.82 -1.42 12.52
C GLU A 96 -13.14 -0.32 11.48
N HIS A 97 -13.59 0.84 11.95
CA HIS A 97 -14.06 1.96 11.13
C HIS A 97 -13.28 3.27 11.35
N GLN A 98 -12.25 3.25 12.21
CA GLN A 98 -11.50 4.43 12.59
C GLN A 98 -10.01 4.12 12.72
N MET A 99 -9.19 5.08 12.34
CA MET A 99 -7.77 5.10 12.69
C MET A 99 -7.48 6.42 13.39
N THR A 100 -6.78 6.35 14.51
CA THR A 100 -6.35 7.52 15.28
C THR A 100 -4.83 7.58 15.27
N GLN A 101 -4.26 8.75 14.99
CA GLN A 101 -2.83 9.01 15.16
C GLN A 101 -2.61 9.90 16.37
N HIS A 102 -1.79 9.43 17.31
CA HIS A 102 -1.22 10.24 18.37
C HIS A 102 0.18 10.64 17.94
N ILE A 103 0.40 11.94 17.76
CA ILE A 103 1.69 12.49 17.35
C ILE A 103 2.25 13.28 18.53
N GLN A 104 3.48 12.97 18.94
CA GLN A 104 4.17 13.71 19.97
C GLN A 104 5.49 14.25 19.44
N GLN A 105 5.70 15.56 19.66
CA GLN A 105 6.91 16.28 19.28
C GLN A 105 7.33 17.19 20.45
N GLY A 106 8.30 16.72 21.23
CA GLY A 106 8.66 17.38 22.50
C GLY A 106 7.48 17.44 23.46
N GLN A 107 7.02 18.65 23.80
CA GLN A 107 5.86 18.89 24.67
C GLN A 107 4.53 18.97 23.91
N ARG A 108 4.56 19.03 22.58
CA ARG A 108 3.36 19.10 21.76
C ARG A 108 2.79 17.71 21.56
N GLN A 109 1.48 17.58 21.74
CA GLN A 109 0.72 16.36 21.46
C GLN A 109 -0.46 16.72 20.55
N ASP A 110 -0.54 16.07 19.40
CA ASP A 110 -1.65 16.19 18.46
C ASP A 110 -2.34 14.83 18.30
N ILE A 111 -3.67 14.86 18.19
CA ILE A 111 -4.49 13.68 17.93
C ILE A 111 -5.27 13.90 16.64
N PHE A 112 -5.11 13.00 15.67
CA PHE A 112 -5.84 13.02 14.42
C PHE A 112 -6.72 11.79 14.32
N ASN A 113 -8.01 12.00 14.07
CA ASN A 113 -8.98 10.92 13.90
C ASN A 113 -9.39 10.84 12.44
N TYR A 114 -9.34 9.63 11.89
CA TYR A 114 -9.63 9.35 10.50
C TYR A 114 -10.70 8.27 10.43
N ASN A 115 -11.79 8.55 9.71
CA ASN A 115 -12.72 7.50 9.32
C ASN A 115 -12.01 6.61 8.30
N ILE A 116 -12.05 5.29 8.52
CA ILE A 116 -11.47 4.34 7.59
C ILE A 116 -12.48 3.29 7.15
N ARG A 117 -12.29 2.78 5.94
CA ARG A 117 -12.96 1.56 5.48
C ARG A 117 -11.91 0.50 5.24
N GLN A 118 -11.90 -0.53 6.08
CA GLN A 118 -10.99 -1.65 5.96
C GLN A 118 -11.52 -2.71 4.99
N ARG A 119 -10.60 -3.33 4.29
CA ARG A 119 -10.77 -4.50 3.42
C ARG A 119 -9.52 -5.39 3.61
N MET A 120 -9.58 -6.65 3.19
CA MET A 120 -8.44 -7.55 3.38
C MET A 120 -7.19 -7.01 2.67
N GLY A 121 -6.12 -6.78 3.43
CA GLY A 121 -4.84 -6.27 2.92
C GLY A 121 -4.83 -4.77 2.54
N ASN A 122 -5.89 -4.01 2.81
CA ASN A 122 -5.91 -2.57 2.54
C ASN A 122 -6.94 -1.81 3.38
N PHE A 123 -6.74 -0.50 3.50
CA PHE A 123 -7.75 0.40 4.05
C PHE A 123 -7.75 1.72 3.32
N VAL A 124 -8.89 2.41 3.34
CA VAL A 124 -9.05 3.73 2.75
C VAL A 124 -9.31 4.71 3.87
N ILE A 125 -8.58 5.82 3.88
CA ILE A 125 -8.88 6.97 4.75
C ILE A 125 -9.85 7.90 4.03
N ASP A 126 -10.95 8.22 4.70
CA ASP A 126 -11.93 9.22 4.26
C ASP A 126 -11.64 10.55 4.95
N HIS A 127 -10.72 11.34 4.39
CA HIS A 127 -10.35 12.65 4.94
C HIS A 127 -9.93 13.65 3.85
N PRO A 128 -10.49 14.88 3.82
CA PRO A 128 -10.24 15.87 2.76
C PRO A 128 -8.78 16.25 2.53
N ALA A 129 -7.95 16.20 3.59
CA ALA A 129 -6.51 16.49 3.48
C ALA A 129 -5.75 15.50 2.58
N PHE A 130 -6.34 14.33 2.29
CA PHE A 130 -5.76 13.34 1.38
C PHE A 130 -6.37 13.40 -0.03
N GLY A 131 -7.15 14.45 -0.32
CA GLY A 131 -7.86 14.67 -1.58
C GLY A 131 -9.26 14.05 -1.59
N SER A 132 -10.13 14.52 -2.49
CA SER A 132 -11.41 13.87 -2.79
C SER A 132 -11.25 12.48 -3.40
N GLY A 133 -10.02 12.11 -3.78
CA GLY A 133 -9.63 10.77 -4.16
C GLY A 133 -9.31 9.93 -2.93
N GLN A 134 -10.11 8.89 -2.73
CA GLN A 134 -9.88 7.87 -1.72
C GLN A 134 -8.48 7.24 -1.89
N VAL A 135 -7.52 7.61 -1.05
CA VAL A 135 -6.19 7.00 -1.08
C VAL A 135 -6.27 5.65 -0.39
N SER A 136 -6.00 4.59 -1.16
CA SER A 136 -5.89 3.21 -0.66
C SER A 136 -4.49 3.00 -0.08
N TRP A 137 -4.45 2.62 1.18
CA TRP A 137 -3.25 2.21 1.92
C TRP A 137 -3.18 0.70 1.90
N HIS A 138 -2.04 0.14 1.53
CA HIS A 138 -1.88 -1.31 1.35
C HIS A 138 -1.05 -1.91 2.46
N VAL A 139 -1.55 -2.96 3.11
CA VAL A 139 -0.79 -3.72 4.09
C VAL A 139 0.13 -4.68 3.33
N ARG A 140 1.44 -4.52 3.52
CA ARG A 140 2.47 -5.33 2.85
C ARG A 140 3.00 -6.44 3.75
N ARG A 141 2.96 -6.23 5.06
CA ARG A 141 3.34 -7.20 6.08
C ARG A 141 2.51 -6.98 7.31
N TYR A 142 2.08 -8.07 7.92
CA TYR A 142 1.34 -8.07 9.18
C TYR A 142 1.66 -9.35 9.95
N THR A 143 2.18 -9.17 11.14
CA THR A 143 2.40 -10.21 12.15
C THR A 143 1.92 -9.67 13.49
N GLU A 144 2.05 -10.44 14.56
CA GLU A 144 1.73 -9.96 15.91
C GLU A 144 2.62 -8.79 16.36
N GLN A 145 3.81 -8.62 15.77
CA GLN A 145 4.79 -7.61 16.18
C GLN A 145 5.07 -6.58 15.10
N GLU A 146 4.84 -6.88 13.83
CA GLU A 146 5.27 -6.05 12.71
C GLU A 146 4.10 -5.73 11.76
N LEU A 147 4.01 -4.46 11.39
CA LEU A 147 3.07 -3.96 10.39
C LEU A 147 3.83 -3.05 9.42
N VAL A 148 3.72 -3.34 8.12
CA VAL A 148 4.29 -2.49 7.06
C VAL A 148 3.17 -2.06 6.13
N ILE A 149 2.99 -0.75 5.99
CA ILE A 149 1.93 -0.16 5.17
C ILE A 149 2.54 0.66 4.04
N ALA A 150 2.04 0.50 2.82
CA ALA A 150 2.44 1.26 1.65
C ALA A 150 1.40 2.33 1.30
N ALA A 151 1.84 3.59 1.20
CA ALA A 151 1.04 4.72 0.71
C ALA A 151 1.95 5.81 0.11
N TYR A 152 1.46 6.54 -0.89
CA TYR A 152 2.18 7.66 -1.53
C TYR A 152 3.62 7.32 -2.00
N GLY A 153 3.85 6.08 -2.42
CA GLY A 153 5.17 5.63 -2.88
C GLY A 153 6.22 5.40 -1.78
N ASN A 154 5.83 5.38 -0.51
CA ASN A 154 6.70 5.02 0.61
C ASN A 154 6.09 3.87 1.42
N PHE A 155 6.92 3.28 2.29
CA PHE A 155 6.52 2.24 3.24
C PHE A 155 6.68 2.77 4.66
N THR A 156 5.62 2.75 5.45
CA THR A 156 5.64 3.04 6.88
C THR A 156 5.80 1.72 7.63
N HIS A 157 6.81 1.66 8.50
CA HIS A 157 7.12 0.49 9.33
C HIS A 157 6.63 0.75 10.74
N LEU A 158 5.85 -0.18 11.27
CA LEU A 158 5.28 -0.10 12.60
C LEU A 158 5.54 -1.36 13.40
N THR A 159 5.71 -1.20 14.71
CA THR A 159 5.74 -2.28 15.69
C THR A 159 4.48 -2.27 16.53
N ALA A 160 4.02 -3.43 17.00
CA ALA A 160 2.88 -3.48 17.91
C ALA A 160 3.16 -2.72 19.22
N GLY A 161 2.15 -2.02 19.73
CA GLY A 161 2.20 -1.22 20.95
C GLY A 161 2.18 0.29 20.71
N GLU A 162 2.27 1.06 21.79
CA GLU A 162 2.40 2.52 21.73
C GLU A 162 3.87 2.93 21.61
N CYS A 163 4.15 4.10 21.06
CA CYS A 163 5.48 4.67 21.12
C CYS A 163 5.77 5.17 22.54
N ASP A 164 6.31 4.31 23.39
CA ASP A 164 6.79 4.71 24.72
C ASP A 164 7.89 5.78 24.60
N VAL A 165 7.56 7.02 24.94
CA VAL A 165 8.51 8.14 25.04
C VAL A 165 9.25 8.05 26.39
N ALA A 166 10.03 6.99 26.56
CA ALA A 166 10.95 6.83 27.68
C ALA A 166 12.16 5.96 27.30
N ILE A 167 12.96 6.41 26.34
CA ILE A 167 14.39 6.05 26.26
C ILE A 167 15.18 7.35 26.12
N VAL A 168 15.26 8.10 27.22
CA VAL A 168 16.47 8.86 27.51
C VAL A 168 17.40 7.89 28.21
N SER A 169 18.62 7.77 27.67
CA SER A 169 19.79 7.08 28.25
C SER A 169 19.89 5.57 28.06
N ALA A 170 20.67 5.17 27.06
CA ALA A 170 21.70 4.15 27.24
C ALA A 170 22.76 4.26 26.13
N LYS A 171 23.67 5.24 26.27
CA LYS A 171 25.09 5.07 25.96
C LYS A 171 25.87 6.12 26.76
N ASN A 172 26.63 5.63 27.74
CA ASN A 172 27.69 6.35 28.44
C ASN A 172 28.72 6.91 27.45
#